data_AF-A0A5N1I403-F1
#
_entry.id   AF-A0A5N1I403-F1
#
_cell.length_a   1.000
_cell.length_b   1.000
_cell.length_c   1.000
_cell.angle_alpha   90.00
_cell.angle_beta   90.00
_cell.angle_gamma   90.00
#
_symmetry.space_group_name_H-M   'P 1'
#
loop_
_entity.id
_entity.type
_entity.pdbx_description
1 polymer ?
#
loop_
_entity_poly.entity_id
_entity_poly.type
_entity_poly.pdbx_seq_one_letter_code
_entity_poly.pdbx_strand_id
1 'polypeptide(L)'
;MWVPCDILPKSFDDEDKKYFGLSSDNYYVQFNFEDKEKIPLQGFKIHISATIHNYEGVINHCFEFCKNQKINFKYIAKRKEIEKNLNGFVCSWAIGKVITIYPTTHRFKNILLSLHNDDFFKRQQGVTIFSDRRYKDSELIFYRFGRLIGPGKEIVNPVTKEIEYYDYDSTTYKIPSWIKEPFPNN
;
A
#
# COMPACT_ATOMS: atom_id res chain seq x y z
N MET A 1 21.72 18.96 5.40
CA MET A 1 20.71 18.62 6.42
C MET A 1 20.12 17.28 6.02
N TRP A 2 20.39 16.23 6.78
CA TRP A 2 20.24 14.83 6.37
C TRP A 2 18.76 14.46 6.30
N VAL A 3 18.21 14.24 5.10
CA VAL A 3 16.88 13.64 4.96
C VAL A 3 17.07 12.12 5.08
N PRO A 4 16.42 11.42 6.02
CA PRO A 4 16.56 9.95 6.20
C PRO A 4 15.96 9.13 5.04
N CYS A 5 15.50 9.81 4.00
CA CYS A 5 14.82 9.29 2.83
C CYS A 5 15.55 9.78 1.59
N ASP A 6 15.83 8.85 0.66
CA ASP A 6 16.54 9.15 -0.57
C ASP A 6 15.57 9.63 -1.68
N ILE A 7 14.26 9.40 -1.50
CA ILE A 7 13.22 9.57 -2.51
C ILE A 7 12.07 10.40 -1.94
N LEU A 8 12.10 11.71 -2.20
CA LEU A 8 10.92 12.55 -2.02
C LEU A 8 10.19 12.70 -3.36
N PRO A 9 8.85 12.76 -3.37
CA PRO A 9 8.09 13.07 -4.58
C PRO A 9 8.53 14.42 -5.15
N LYS A 10 8.58 14.54 -6.48
CA LYS A 10 9.05 15.75 -7.17
C LYS A 10 8.23 17.01 -6.83
N SER A 11 6.95 16.81 -6.55
CA SER A 11 5.97 17.84 -6.20
C SER A 11 5.80 18.03 -4.69
N PHE A 12 6.60 17.34 -3.86
CA PHE A 12 6.60 17.53 -2.42
C PHE A 12 7.12 18.93 -2.06
N ASP A 13 6.33 19.68 -1.29
CA ASP A 13 6.61 21.06 -0.92
C ASP A 13 6.55 21.28 0.61
N ASP A 14 6.69 22.54 1.03
CA ASP A 14 6.66 22.91 2.46
C ASP A 14 5.30 22.68 3.12
N GLU A 15 4.20 22.76 2.37
CA GLU A 15 2.86 22.53 2.90
C GLU A 15 2.62 21.04 3.21
N ASP A 16 3.27 20.16 2.45
CA ASP A 16 3.19 18.71 2.63
C ASP A 16 3.91 18.21 3.89
N LYS A 17 4.86 18.99 4.43
CA LYS A 17 5.64 18.62 5.63
C LYS A 17 4.77 18.29 6.84
N LYS A 18 3.58 18.90 6.97
CA LYS A 18 2.66 18.63 8.07
C LYS A 18 2.02 17.23 8.00
N TYR A 19 2.01 16.61 6.82
CA TYR A 19 1.48 15.25 6.60
C TYR A 19 2.58 14.19 6.57
N PHE A 20 3.83 14.62 6.33
CA PHE A 20 5.00 13.76 6.22
C PHE A 20 5.36 13.09 7.54
N GLY A 21 5.77 11.83 7.47
CA GLY A 21 6.40 11.11 8.56
C GLY A 21 7.30 9.98 8.07
N LEU A 22 8.09 9.46 9.00
CA LEU A 22 8.91 8.27 8.79
C LEU A 22 8.46 7.18 9.78
N SER A 23 8.59 5.92 9.37
CA SER A 23 8.51 4.81 10.33
C SER A 23 9.68 4.89 11.31
N SER A 24 9.55 4.27 12.49
CA SER A 24 10.57 4.32 13.55
C SER A 24 11.95 3.79 13.13
N ASP A 25 11.98 2.88 12.17
CA ASP A 25 13.19 2.31 11.55
C ASP A 25 13.63 3.04 10.28
N ASN A 26 12.93 4.11 9.90
CA ASN A 26 13.10 4.88 8.66
C ASN A 26 12.98 4.03 7.37
N TYR A 27 12.31 2.87 7.43
CA TYR A 27 12.09 2.04 6.25
C TYR A 27 11.02 2.62 5.32
N TYR A 28 9.98 3.24 5.89
CA TYR A 28 8.88 3.85 5.13
C TYR A 28 8.83 5.36 5.30
N VAL A 29 8.59 6.07 4.20
CA VAL A 29 7.96 7.40 4.22
C VAL A 29 6.44 7.21 4.25
N GLN A 30 5.75 8.00 5.05
CA GLN A 30 4.29 8.02 5.11
C GLN A 30 3.76 9.44 4.98
N PHE A 31 2.60 9.57 4.35
CA PHE A 31 1.81 10.79 4.28
C PHE A 31 0.44 10.53 4.90
N ASN A 32 0.08 11.34 5.90
CA ASN A 32 -1.15 11.19 6.68
C ASN A 32 -2.11 12.36 6.41
N PHE A 33 -2.78 12.37 5.26
CA PHE A 33 -3.77 13.39 4.88
C PHE A 33 -5.11 13.28 5.63
N GLU A 34 -5.46 12.10 6.14
CA GLU A 34 -6.65 11.83 6.96
C GLU A 34 -6.26 11.46 8.40
N ASP A 35 -7.08 11.86 9.37
CA ASP A 35 -6.86 11.59 10.80
C ASP A 35 -6.82 10.08 11.10
N LYS A 36 -5.81 9.67 11.88
CA LYS A 36 -5.59 8.26 12.26
C LYS A 36 -6.75 7.65 13.06
N GLU A 37 -7.51 8.45 13.80
CA GLU A 37 -8.63 7.97 14.62
C GLU A 37 -9.76 7.34 13.78
N LYS A 38 -9.80 7.62 12.48
CA LYS A 38 -10.81 7.06 11.56
C LYS A 38 -10.37 5.76 10.88
N ILE A 39 -9.12 5.31 11.08
CA ILE A 39 -8.61 4.10 10.44
C ILE A 39 -8.96 2.90 11.33
N PRO A 40 -9.72 1.91 10.82
CA PRO A 40 -10.04 0.72 11.61
C PRO A 40 -8.80 -0.13 11.85
N LEU A 41 -8.86 -1.00 12.85
CA LEU A 41 -7.79 -1.91 13.22
C LEU A 41 -7.29 -2.78 12.04
N GLN A 42 -8.25 -3.25 11.23
CA GLN A 42 -8.07 -4.14 10.10
C GLN A 42 -9.04 -3.74 8.98
N GLY A 43 -8.63 -3.96 7.73
CA GLY A 43 -9.40 -3.58 6.55
C GLY A 43 -8.65 -3.84 5.25
N PHE A 44 -9.24 -3.39 4.14
CA PHE A 44 -8.57 -3.47 2.85
C PHE A 44 -7.51 -2.38 2.68
N LYS A 45 -6.35 -2.78 2.18
CA LYS A 45 -5.26 -1.89 1.73
C LYS A 45 -4.87 -2.25 0.30
N ILE A 46 -4.37 -1.26 -0.43
CA ILE A 46 -3.96 -1.39 -1.82
C ILE A 46 -2.44 -1.35 -1.86
N HIS A 47 -1.82 -2.29 -2.56
CA HIS A 47 -0.38 -2.28 -2.80
C HIS A 47 -0.12 -1.96 -4.27
N ILE A 48 0.79 -1.03 -4.51
CA ILE A 48 1.24 -0.69 -5.85
C ILE A 48 2.66 -1.21 -6.00
N SER A 49 2.84 -2.05 -7.01
CA SER A 49 4.14 -2.53 -7.45
C SER A 49 4.79 -1.58 -8.46
N ALA A 50 6.01 -1.91 -8.83
CA ALA A 50 6.81 -1.22 -9.82
C ALA A 50 7.86 -2.19 -10.38
N THR A 51 8.67 -1.70 -11.30
CA THR A 51 9.95 -2.27 -11.73
C THR A 51 11.09 -1.38 -11.25
N ILE A 52 12.33 -1.91 -11.32
CA ILE A 52 13.54 -1.12 -11.02
C ILE A 52 13.69 0.10 -11.94
N HIS A 53 12.98 0.15 -13.07
CA HIS A 53 13.08 1.23 -14.05
C HIS A 53 12.02 2.32 -13.89
N ASN A 54 10.87 2.01 -13.25
CA ASN A 54 9.75 2.96 -13.16
C ASN A 54 9.34 3.35 -11.73
N TYR A 55 9.96 2.77 -10.69
CA TYR A 55 9.51 3.00 -9.30
C TYR A 55 9.47 4.48 -8.90
N GLU A 56 10.42 5.32 -9.35
CA GLU A 56 10.39 6.75 -9.03
C GLU A 56 9.17 7.44 -9.69
N GLY A 57 8.86 7.12 -10.94
CA GLY A 57 7.68 7.63 -11.64
C GLY A 57 6.39 7.20 -10.95
N VAL A 58 6.31 5.93 -10.57
CA VAL A 58 5.17 5.36 -9.84
C VAL A 58 4.98 6.04 -8.48
N ILE A 59 6.05 6.27 -7.72
CA ILE A 59 5.99 6.99 -6.43
C ILE A 59 5.50 8.43 -6.63
N ASN A 60 6.04 9.15 -7.61
CA ASN A 60 5.63 10.53 -7.91
C ASN A 60 4.14 10.60 -8.24
N HIS A 61 3.65 9.73 -9.13
CA HIS A 61 2.25 9.73 -9.54
C HIS A 61 1.32 9.27 -8.41
N CYS A 62 1.73 8.28 -7.60
CA CYS A 62 0.97 7.86 -6.43
C CYS A 62 0.85 8.97 -5.39
N PHE A 63 1.91 9.75 -5.17
CA PHE A 63 1.87 10.89 -4.25
C PHE A 63 0.84 11.91 -4.70
N GLU A 64 0.87 12.34 -5.97
CA GLU A 64 -0.12 13.28 -6.53
C GLU A 64 -1.54 12.74 -6.42
N PHE A 65 -1.74 11.47 -6.79
CA PHE A 65 -3.04 10.82 -6.69
C PHE A 65 -3.55 10.84 -5.23
N CYS A 66 -2.72 10.42 -4.27
CA CYS A 66 -3.12 10.33 -2.87
C CYS A 66 -3.28 11.72 -2.22
N LYS A 67 -2.47 12.72 -2.59
CA LYS A 67 -2.59 14.11 -2.15
C LYS A 67 -3.94 14.69 -2.59
N ASN A 68 -4.26 14.56 -3.88
CA ASN A 68 -5.53 15.05 -4.44
C ASN A 68 -6.75 14.36 -3.85
N GLN A 69 -6.64 13.06 -3.57
CA GLN A 69 -7.72 12.29 -2.97
C GLN A 69 -7.76 12.39 -1.43
N LYS A 70 -6.76 13.02 -0.80
CA LYS A 70 -6.54 13.03 0.66
C LYS A 70 -6.60 11.61 1.22
N ILE A 71 -5.68 10.74 0.82
CA ILE A 71 -5.63 9.34 1.26
C ILE A 71 -4.28 9.03 1.87
N ASN A 72 -4.31 8.44 3.06
CA ASN A 72 -3.08 8.02 3.73
C ASN A 72 -2.36 6.95 2.91
N PHE A 73 -1.06 7.12 2.75
CA PHE A 73 -0.25 6.15 2.03
C PHE A 73 1.19 6.17 2.54
N LYS A 74 1.93 5.12 2.22
CA LYS A 74 3.36 5.01 2.51
C LYS A 74 4.11 4.32 1.38
N TYR A 75 5.41 4.55 1.30
CA TYR A 75 6.30 3.85 0.37
C TYR A 75 7.69 3.64 0.99
N ILE A 76 8.46 2.71 0.42
CA ILE A 76 9.81 2.40 0.89
C ILE A 76 10.73 3.62 0.69
N ALA A 77 11.38 4.09 1.76
CA ALA A 77 12.05 5.39 1.81
C ALA A 77 13.37 5.47 1.03
N LYS A 78 14.02 4.34 0.76
CA LYS A 78 15.41 4.29 0.25
C LYS A 78 15.49 3.48 -1.04
N ARG A 79 16.23 4.00 -2.03
CA ARG A 79 16.41 3.36 -3.36
C ARG A 79 16.91 1.93 -3.22
N LYS A 80 17.95 1.73 -2.39
CA LYS A 80 18.54 0.41 -2.13
C LYS A 80 17.53 -0.60 -1.58
N GLU A 81 16.59 -0.17 -0.74
CA GLU A 81 15.58 -1.07 -0.16
C GLU A 81 14.46 -1.37 -1.16
N ILE A 82 14.11 -0.42 -2.05
CA ILE A 82 13.23 -0.68 -3.20
C ILE A 82 13.88 -1.71 -4.15
N GLU A 83 15.14 -1.52 -4.50
CA GLU A 83 15.88 -2.43 -5.39
C GLU A 83 15.95 -3.84 -4.81
N LYS A 84 16.25 -3.99 -3.51
CA LYS A 84 16.17 -5.30 -2.84
C LYS A 84 14.78 -5.90 -2.92
N ASN A 85 13.75 -5.09 -2.64
CA ASN A 85 12.35 -5.54 -2.67
C ASN A 85 11.94 -6.06 -4.06
N LEU A 86 12.25 -5.30 -5.11
CA LEU A 86 11.90 -5.61 -6.49
C LEU A 86 12.72 -6.75 -7.09
N ASN A 87 13.95 -6.99 -6.60
CA ASN A 87 14.77 -8.15 -6.98
C ASN A 87 14.53 -9.39 -6.09
N GLY A 88 13.57 -9.35 -5.17
CA GLY A 88 13.21 -10.51 -4.34
C GLY A 88 14.16 -10.80 -3.17
N PHE A 89 15.03 -9.87 -2.78
CA PHE A 89 15.92 -9.99 -1.61
C PHE A 89 15.23 -9.63 -0.28
N VAL A 90 13.92 -9.84 -0.20
CA VAL A 90 13.07 -9.62 0.98
C VAL A 90 12.21 -10.86 1.22
N CYS A 91 11.51 -10.93 2.36
CA CYS A 91 10.58 -12.03 2.58
C CYS A 91 9.50 -12.07 1.49
N SER A 92 9.05 -13.28 1.12
CA SER A 92 8.08 -13.48 0.02
C SER A 92 6.80 -12.68 0.17
N TRP A 93 6.37 -12.43 1.42
CA TRP A 93 5.23 -11.58 1.73
C TRP A 93 5.42 -10.11 1.30
N ALA A 94 6.65 -9.59 1.31
CA ALA A 94 6.96 -8.18 1.04
C ALA A 94 7.31 -7.89 -0.43
N ILE A 95 7.67 -8.91 -1.22
CA ILE A 95 8.15 -8.74 -2.59
C ILE A 95 7.14 -7.96 -3.44
N GLY A 96 7.63 -6.97 -4.18
CA GLY A 96 6.85 -6.13 -5.07
C GLY A 96 6.03 -5.04 -4.38
N LYS A 97 5.95 -4.98 -3.05
CA LYS A 97 5.16 -3.98 -2.30
C LYS A 97 5.93 -2.68 -2.11
N VAL A 98 6.02 -1.85 -3.16
CA VAL A 98 6.72 -0.57 -3.09
C VAL A 98 5.91 0.49 -2.35
N ILE A 99 4.60 0.55 -2.63
CA ILE A 99 3.68 1.54 -2.05
C ILE A 99 2.50 0.81 -1.41
N THR A 100 2.03 1.32 -0.28
CA THR A 100 0.76 0.91 0.35
C THR A 100 -0.16 2.11 0.50
N ILE A 101 -1.38 2.01 -0.02
CA ILE A 101 -2.44 3.02 0.08
C ILE A 101 -3.51 2.51 1.04
N TYR A 102 -3.96 3.39 1.94
CA TYR A 102 -4.90 3.10 3.02
C TYR A 102 -6.22 3.86 2.82
N PRO A 103 -7.07 3.44 1.87
CA PRO A 103 -8.39 4.04 1.75
C PRO A 103 -9.27 3.66 2.94
N THR A 104 -10.24 4.50 3.28
CA THR A 104 -11.30 4.12 4.20
C THR A 104 -12.14 2.97 3.62
N THR A 105 -12.81 2.20 4.48
CA THR A 105 -13.61 1.04 4.07
C THR A 105 -14.64 1.37 2.98
N HIS A 106 -15.30 2.53 3.08
CA HIS A 106 -16.32 2.94 2.10
C HIS A 106 -15.71 3.48 0.79
N ARG A 107 -14.47 4.00 0.82
CA ARG A 107 -13.79 4.51 -0.39
C ARG A 107 -13.00 3.42 -1.13
N PHE A 108 -12.65 2.31 -0.48
CA PHE A 108 -11.76 1.27 -1.03
C PHE A 108 -12.08 0.89 -2.49
N LYS A 109 -13.33 0.54 -2.78
CA LYS A 109 -13.71 0.10 -4.14
C LYS A 109 -13.53 1.20 -5.18
N ASN A 110 -13.94 2.42 -4.84
CA ASN A 110 -13.85 3.56 -5.76
C ASN A 110 -12.39 3.95 -6.00
N ILE A 111 -11.55 3.93 -4.96
CA ILE A 111 -10.13 4.24 -5.09
C ILE A 111 -9.40 3.21 -5.94
N LEU A 112 -9.69 1.92 -5.73
CA LEU A 112 -9.10 0.86 -6.55
C LEU A 112 -9.51 0.98 -8.03
N LEU A 113 -10.78 1.30 -8.30
CA LEU A 113 -11.27 1.55 -9.65
C LEU A 113 -10.64 2.81 -10.27
N SER A 114 -10.48 3.90 -9.52
CA SER A 114 -9.84 5.13 -10.00
C SER A 114 -8.37 4.89 -10.34
N LEU A 115 -7.63 4.15 -9.50
CA LEU A 115 -6.25 3.77 -9.79
C LEU A 115 -6.15 2.90 -11.06
N HIS A 116 -7.07 1.96 -11.25
CA HIS A 116 -7.11 1.10 -12.45
C HIS A 116 -7.44 1.88 -13.72
N ASN A 117 -8.31 2.89 -13.62
CA ASN A 117 -8.72 3.70 -14.75
C ASN A 117 -7.73 4.81 -15.13
N ASP A 118 -6.78 5.12 -14.25
CA ASP A 118 -5.75 6.13 -14.47
C ASP A 118 -4.80 5.72 -15.60
N ASP A 119 -4.64 6.62 -16.58
CA ASP A 119 -3.86 6.40 -17.79
C ASP A 119 -2.37 6.19 -17.52
N PHE A 120 -1.82 6.82 -16.49
CA PHE A 120 -0.43 6.59 -16.12
C PHE A 120 -0.27 5.15 -15.66
N PHE A 121 -1.07 4.69 -14.69
CA PHE A 121 -0.96 3.35 -14.12
C PHE A 121 -1.22 2.24 -15.14
N LYS A 122 -2.16 2.42 -16.09
CA LYS A 122 -2.41 1.45 -17.17
C LYS A 122 -1.20 1.13 -18.04
N ARG A 123 -0.26 2.07 -18.17
CA ARG A 123 0.93 1.93 -19.02
C ARG A 123 2.19 1.50 -18.26
N GLN A 124 2.09 1.28 -16.95
CA GLN A 124 3.22 0.87 -16.14
C GLN A 124 3.28 -0.66 -16.01
N GLN A 125 4.48 -1.17 -15.77
CA GLN A 125 4.74 -2.57 -15.46
C GLN A 125 5.12 -2.73 -13.99
N GLY A 126 4.82 -3.90 -13.41
CA GLY A 126 5.04 -4.19 -12.00
C GLY A 126 5.53 -5.61 -11.74
N VAL A 127 6.23 -5.81 -10.63
CA VAL A 127 6.54 -7.13 -10.10
C VAL A 127 5.29 -7.74 -9.47
N THR A 128 5.03 -9.02 -9.74
CA THR A 128 3.84 -9.68 -9.20
C THR A 128 3.93 -9.86 -7.68
N ILE A 129 2.87 -9.48 -6.97
CA ILE A 129 2.74 -9.63 -5.52
C ILE A 129 1.91 -10.88 -5.21
N PHE A 130 2.57 -12.00 -4.91
CA PHE A 130 1.90 -13.30 -4.72
C PHE A 130 0.99 -13.39 -3.48
N SER A 131 1.30 -12.60 -2.45
CA SER A 131 0.52 -12.60 -1.21
C SER A 131 -0.77 -11.78 -1.31
N ASP A 132 -1.01 -11.12 -2.44
CA ASP A 132 -2.12 -10.20 -2.65
C ASP A 132 -2.94 -10.59 -3.88
N ARG A 133 -4.15 -10.06 -3.98
CA ARG A 133 -4.98 -10.25 -5.17
C ARG A 133 -4.71 -9.15 -6.17
N ARG A 134 -4.29 -9.53 -7.39
CA ARG A 134 -4.20 -8.60 -8.53
C ARG A 134 -5.57 -8.01 -8.80
N TYR A 135 -5.65 -6.71 -9.06
CA TYR A 135 -6.90 -6.10 -9.51
C TYR A 135 -7.01 -6.14 -11.04
N LYS A 136 -7.95 -6.96 -11.53
CA LYS A 136 -8.21 -7.20 -12.95
C LYS A 136 -6.92 -7.51 -13.73
N ASP A 137 -6.75 -6.85 -14.86
CA ASP A 137 -5.62 -6.91 -15.79
C ASP A 137 -4.45 -6.00 -15.41
N SER A 138 -4.47 -5.33 -14.25
CA SER A 138 -3.37 -4.44 -13.85
C SER A 138 -2.08 -5.20 -13.59
N GLU A 139 -0.96 -4.70 -14.11
CA GLU A 139 0.36 -5.23 -13.78
C GLU A 139 0.86 -4.82 -12.38
N LEU A 140 0.37 -3.72 -11.82
CA LEU A 140 0.93 -3.11 -10.61
C LEU A 140 -0.02 -3.04 -9.43
N ILE A 141 -1.33 -3.08 -9.65
CA ILE A 141 -2.32 -2.79 -8.63
C ILE A 141 -2.80 -4.10 -7.99
N PHE A 142 -2.56 -4.23 -6.70
CA PHE A 142 -2.97 -5.37 -5.89
C PHE A 142 -3.70 -4.90 -4.64
N TYR A 143 -4.49 -5.78 -4.02
CA TYR A 143 -5.13 -5.50 -2.73
C TYR A 143 -5.16 -6.73 -1.82
N ARG A 144 -5.24 -6.47 -0.52
CA ARG A 144 -5.47 -7.50 0.50
C ARG A 144 -6.22 -6.96 1.70
N PHE A 145 -6.88 -7.86 2.42
CA PHE A 145 -7.40 -7.58 3.75
C PHE A 145 -6.30 -7.83 4.77
N GLY A 146 -6.02 -6.84 5.62
CA GLY A 146 -4.92 -6.92 6.58
C GLY A 146 -5.00 -5.89 7.68
N ARG A 147 -3.94 -5.82 8.48
CA ARG A 147 -3.75 -4.83 9.53
C ARG A 147 -3.49 -3.46 8.91
N LEU A 148 -4.15 -2.43 9.46
CA LEU A 148 -3.97 -1.05 9.03
C LEU A 148 -3.21 -0.21 10.06
N ILE A 149 -3.40 -0.50 11.36
CA ILE A 149 -2.77 0.21 12.47
C ILE A 149 -2.20 -0.74 13.52
N GLY A 150 -1.23 -0.22 14.28
CA GLY A 150 -0.57 -0.92 15.38
C GLY A 150 0.42 -2.01 14.93
N PRO A 151 1.23 -2.53 15.87
CA PRO A 151 2.26 -3.53 15.57
C PRO A 151 1.71 -4.96 15.45
N GLY A 152 0.45 -5.18 15.86
CA GLY A 152 -0.19 -6.49 15.82
C GLY A 152 -0.31 -7.04 14.39
N LYS A 153 -0.40 -8.36 14.31
CA LYS A 153 -0.49 -9.11 13.05
C LYS A 153 -1.79 -9.91 12.92
N GLU A 154 -2.58 -9.95 13.97
CA GLU A 154 -3.80 -10.73 14.13
C GLU A 154 -4.96 -10.10 13.35
N ILE A 155 -5.60 -10.92 12.51
CA ILE A 155 -6.89 -10.60 11.92
C ILE A 155 -7.97 -11.27 12.77
N VAL A 156 -8.75 -10.44 13.44
CA VAL A 156 -9.65 -10.86 14.52
C VAL A 156 -11.09 -10.71 14.07
N ASN A 157 -11.91 -11.71 14.35
CA ASN A 157 -13.34 -11.63 14.10
C ASN A 157 -13.93 -10.50 14.98
N PRO A 158 -14.57 -9.48 14.39
CA PRO A 158 -15.10 -8.37 15.18
C PRO A 158 -16.20 -8.80 16.15
N VAL A 159 -16.88 -9.93 15.88
CA VAL A 159 -17.96 -10.49 16.70
C VAL A 159 -17.41 -11.53 17.69
N THR A 160 -16.80 -12.61 17.21
CA THR A 160 -16.36 -13.73 18.10
C THR A 160 -15.08 -13.43 18.86
N LYS A 161 -14.30 -12.43 18.43
CA LYS A 161 -12.96 -12.07 18.95
C LYS A 161 -11.88 -13.14 18.74
N GLU A 162 -12.17 -14.18 17.97
CA GLU A 162 -11.20 -15.19 17.60
C GLU A 162 -10.23 -14.69 16.52
N ILE A 163 -8.99 -15.18 16.55
CA ILE A 163 -8.00 -14.93 15.51
C ILE A 163 -8.26 -15.89 14.36
N GLU A 164 -8.50 -15.37 13.15
CA GLU A 164 -8.66 -16.21 11.95
C GLU A 164 -7.33 -16.50 11.26
N TYR A 165 -6.47 -15.49 11.15
CA TYR A 165 -5.13 -15.66 10.60
C TYR A 165 -4.23 -14.48 10.97
N TYR A 166 -2.96 -14.62 10.63
CA TYR A 166 -1.94 -13.59 10.81
C TYR A 166 -1.57 -12.96 9.46
N ASP A 167 -1.71 -11.63 9.34
CA ASP A 167 -1.54 -10.86 8.09
C ASP A 167 -0.18 -11.13 7.43
N TYR A 168 0.91 -10.96 8.18
CA TYR A 168 2.29 -11.02 7.68
C TYR A 168 2.85 -12.45 7.49
N ASP A 169 2.09 -13.48 7.87
CA ASP A 169 2.51 -14.88 7.76
C ASP A 169 1.90 -15.57 6.52
N SER A 170 0.91 -14.95 5.88
CA SER A 170 0.23 -15.54 4.70
C SER A 170 0.98 -15.24 3.41
N THR A 171 1.51 -16.29 2.77
CA THR A 171 2.16 -16.23 1.45
C THR A 171 1.18 -16.13 0.29
N THR A 172 -0.12 -16.27 0.55
CA THR A 172 -1.20 -16.22 -0.43
C THR A 172 -2.30 -15.25 0.01
N TYR A 173 -3.09 -14.79 -0.96
CA TYR A 173 -4.26 -13.97 -0.70
C TYR A 173 -5.27 -14.70 0.17
N LYS A 174 -5.73 -14.03 1.24
CA LYS A 174 -6.78 -14.52 2.14
C LYS A 174 -7.72 -13.38 2.50
N ILE A 175 -8.99 -13.74 2.68
CA ILE A 175 -10.03 -12.89 3.26
C ILE A 175 -10.61 -13.59 4.48
N PRO A 176 -10.97 -12.85 5.53
CA PRO A 176 -11.65 -13.46 6.67
C PRO A 176 -13.04 -13.96 6.32
N SER A 177 -13.54 -14.96 7.05
CA SER A 177 -14.83 -15.61 6.78
C SER A 177 -16.03 -14.64 6.84
N TRP A 178 -15.92 -13.58 7.67
CA TRP A 178 -16.96 -12.54 7.83
C TRP A 178 -16.87 -11.42 6.79
N ILE A 179 -15.89 -11.42 5.89
CA ILE A 179 -15.73 -10.41 4.85
C ILE A 179 -16.17 -11.00 3.52
N LYS A 180 -17.12 -10.35 2.87
CA LYS A 180 -17.48 -10.66 1.49
C LYS A 180 -16.40 -10.14 0.54
N GLU A 181 -15.99 -10.99 -0.40
CA GLU A 181 -15.06 -10.64 -1.47
C GLU A 181 -15.52 -9.36 -2.21
N PRO A 182 -14.75 -8.26 -2.17
CA PRO A 182 -15.15 -7.00 -2.81
C PRO A 182 -15.29 -7.08 -4.33
N PHE A 183 -14.54 -7.97 -5.00
CA PHE A 183 -14.54 -8.14 -6.46
C PHE A 183 -14.56 -9.63 -6.85
N PRO A 184 -15.72 -10.31 -6.81
CA PRO A 184 -15.78 -11.75 -7.08
C PRO A 184 -15.37 -12.10 -8.53
N ASN A 185 -15.73 -11.26 -9.50
CA ASN A 185 -15.47 -11.47 -10.93
C ASN A 185 -14.20 -10.74 -11.42
N ASN A 186 -13.16 -10.76 -10.60
CA ASN A 186 -11.89 -10.06 -10.89
C ASN A 186 -11.13 -10.67 -12.06
#